data_AF-A0A2E3Y928-F1
#
_entry.id   AF-A0A2E3Y928-F1
#
_cell.length_a   1.000
_cell.length_b   1.000
_cell.length_c   1.000
_cell.angle_alpha   90.00
_cell.angle_beta   90.00
_cell.angle_gamma   90.00
#
_symmetry.space_group_name_H-M   'P 1'
#
loop_
_entity.id
_entity.type
_entity.pdbx_description
1 polymer ?
#
loop_
_entity_poly.entity_id
_entity_poly.type
_entity_poly.pdbx_seq_one_letter_code
_entity_poly.pdbx_strand_id
1 'polypeptide(L)'
;MTLSQTLQTCVPVFEFDDPVCETVATALKACSHVSDDERTGTLKIGVRREGHEKEKGEWACVSCTDGDGEMLASSPAVLFSLYARIRDQWGHEPVEQFREGRWLRPTFTWLTGRYGFLRRRKQPIGPDDIHASMQELARLGCTHVVINELAPRSFETGPAGEVYYRFYDYTPDIDQYVETD
;
A
#
# COMPACT_ATOMS: atom_id res chain seq x y z
N MET A 1 13.53 -14.39 -19.46
CA MET A 1 13.77 -13.25 -18.54
C MET A 1 12.72 -13.31 -17.46
N THR A 2 13.02 -12.98 -16.21
CA THR A 2 11.98 -12.96 -15.15
C THR A 2 11.20 -11.65 -15.18
N LEU A 3 9.97 -11.64 -14.64
CA LEU A 3 9.15 -10.43 -14.56
C LEU A 3 9.90 -9.28 -13.87
N SER A 4 10.53 -9.53 -12.72
CA SER A 4 11.26 -8.48 -11.99
C SER A 4 12.41 -7.91 -12.81
N GLN A 5 13.19 -8.77 -13.46
CA GLN A 5 14.30 -8.30 -14.32
C GLN A 5 13.78 -7.41 -15.45
N THR A 6 12.70 -7.79 -16.12
CA THR A 6 12.15 -6.99 -17.22
C THR A 6 11.67 -5.63 -16.72
N LEU A 7 10.85 -5.59 -15.67
CA LEU A 7 10.35 -4.33 -15.10
C LEU A 7 11.47 -3.41 -14.61
N GLN A 8 12.56 -3.98 -14.08
CA GLN A 8 13.74 -3.23 -13.62
C GLN A 8 14.55 -2.60 -14.75
N THR A 9 14.55 -3.20 -15.93
CA THR A 9 15.24 -2.67 -17.12
C THR A 9 14.44 -1.62 -17.88
N CYS A 10 13.16 -1.46 -17.57
CA CYS A 10 12.30 -0.51 -18.25
C CYS A 10 12.46 0.93 -17.73
N VAL A 11 12.29 1.90 -18.63
CA VAL A 11 12.19 3.32 -18.28
C VAL A 11 10.77 3.63 -17.79
N PRO A 12 10.57 4.11 -16.55
CA PRO A 12 9.23 4.40 -16.04
C PRO A 12 8.61 5.59 -16.79
N VAL A 13 7.36 5.44 -17.19
CA VAL A 13 6.50 6.48 -17.76
C VAL A 13 5.24 6.56 -16.90
N PHE A 14 4.99 7.72 -16.31
CA PHE A 14 3.84 7.91 -15.43
C PHE A 14 2.64 8.37 -16.24
N GLU A 15 1.52 7.70 -16.05
CA GLU A 15 0.29 8.09 -16.73
C GLU A 15 -0.40 9.28 -16.04
N PHE A 16 -0.27 9.37 -14.71
CA PHE A 16 -0.79 10.44 -13.89
C PHE A 16 0.20 10.80 -12.80
N ASP A 17 0.08 12.02 -12.30
CA ASP A 17 0.94 12.59 -11.26
C ASP A 17 0.47 12.16 -9.85
N ASP A 18 0.53 10.85 -9.58
CA ASP A 18 0.31 10.30 -8.24
C ASP A 18 1.66 9.93 -7.60
N PRO A 19 2.01 10.45 -6.41
CA PRO A 19 3.28 10.17 -5.74
C PRO A 19 3.58 8.68 -5.51
N VAL A 20 2.55 7.83 -5.46
CA VAL A 20 2.74 6.39 -5.33
C VAL A 20 3.43 5.79 -6.57
N CYS A 21 3.18 6.36 -7.76
CA CYS A 21 3.76 5.88 -9.01
C CYS A 21 5.29 6.05 -8.99
N GLU A 22 5.77 7.22 -8.56
CA GLU A 22 7.19 7.50 -8.36
C GLU A 22 7.80 6.60 -7.29
N THR A 23 7.07 6.39 -6.20
CA THR A 23 7.49 5.51 -5.10
C THR A 23 7.68 4.07 -5.60
N VAL A 24 6.73 3.54 -6.36
CA VAL A 24 6.80 2.19 -6.95
C VAL A 24 7.95 2.09 -7.97
N ALA A 25 8.10 3.09 -8.85
CA ALA A 25 9.22 3.12 -9.79
C ALA A 25 10.58 3.11 -9.09
N THR A 26 10.72 3.91 -8.03
CA THR A 26 11.94 3.99 -7.22
C THR A 26 12.21 2.65 -6.53
N ALA A 27 11.18 2.03 -5.95
CA ALA A 27 11.30 0.76 -5.26
C ALA A 27 11.70 -0.39 -6.20
N LEU A 28 11.13 -0.44 -7.42
CA LEU A 28 11.52 -1.41 -8.45
C LEU A 28 13.01 -1.25 -8.81
N LYS A 29 13.48 -0.02 -9.02
CA LYS A 29 14.87 0.28 -9.38
C LYS A 29 15.87 0.00 -8.26
N ALA A 30 15.50 0.25 -7.00
CA ALA A 30 16.37 -0.03 -5.86
C ALA A 30 16.75 -1.52 -5.75
N CYS A 31 15.95 -2.40 -6.33
CA CYS A 31 16.22 -3.84 -6.40
C CYS A 31 16.99 -4.27 -7.66
N SER A 32 17.35 -3.33 -8.55
CA SER A 32 18.08 -3.62 -9.79
C SER A 32 19.59 -3.55 -9.58
N HIS A 33 20.31 -4.50 -10.17
CA HIS A 33 21.77 -4.46 -10.32
C HIS A 33 22.18 -4.11 -11.76
N VAL A 34 21.22 -3.70 -12.59
CA VAL A 34 21.41 -3.48 -14.03
C VAL A 34 21.90 -2.07 -14.28
N SER A 35 22.96 -1.94 -15.10
CA SER A 35 23.52 -0.65 -15.54
C SER A 35 22.50 0.12 -16.40
N ASP A 36 22.52 1.45 -16.34
CA ASP A 36 21.60 2.31 -17.08
C ASP A 36 21.68 2.16 -18.62
N ASP A 37 22.77 1.56 -19.14
CA ASP A 37 22.99 1.30 -20.57
C ASP A 37 22.25 0.05 -21.14
N GLU A 38 21.63 -0.78 -20.30
CA GLU A 38 20.92 -2.01 -20.74
C GLU A 38 19.39 -1.83 -20.81
N ARG A 39 18.89 -0.59 -20.83
CA ARG A 39 17.44 -0.32 -20.82
C ARG A 39 16.81 -0.59 -22.19
N THR A 40 15.92 -1.58 -22.24
CA THR A 40 15.35 -2.09 -23.50
C THR A 40 13.91 -1.66 -23.79
N GLY A 41 13.17 -1.12 -22.81
CA GLY A 41 11.74 -0.79 -23.00
C GLY A 41 11.20 0.25 -22.01
N THR A 42 9.90 0.48 -22.07
CA THR A 42 9.15 1.43 -21.23
C THR A 42 8.27 0.71 -20.22
N LEU A 43 8.16 1.23 -19.01
CA LEU A 43 7.27 0.72 -17.97
C LEU A 43 6.25 1.79 -17.64
N LYS A 44 5.03 1.59 -18.12
CA LYS A 44 3.93 2.47 -17.80
C LYS A 44 3.41 2.18 -16.40
N ILE A 45 3.38 3.18 -15.52
CA ILE A 45 2.88 3.08 -14.15
C ILE A 45 1.77 4.11 -13.95
N GLY A 46 0.63 3.67 -13.43
CA GLY A 46 -0.50 4.59 -13.27
C GLY A 46 -1.61 4.08 -12.35
N VAL A 47 -2.36 5.05 -11.83
CA VAL A 47 -3.61 4.82 -11.11
C VAL A 47 -4.76 5.31 -11.98
N ARG A 48 -5.68 4.41 -12.34
CA ARG A 48 -6.84 4.68 -13.18
C ARG A 48 -8.11 4.25 -12.46
N ARG A 49 -8.96 5.21 -12.07
CA ARG A 49 -10.28 4.90 -11.50
C ARG A 49 -11.20 4.21 -12.52
N GLU A 50 -11.02 4.50 -13.80
CA GLU A 50 -11.74 3.87 -14.90
C GLU A 50 -10.75 2.97 -15.67
N GLY A 51 -10.91 1.65 -15.51
CA GLY A 51 -10.17 0.65 -16.29
C GLY A 51 -11.13 -0.42 -16.76
N HIS A 52 -11.17 -0.64 -18.08
CA HIS A 52 -11.95 -1.62 -18.83
C HIS A 52 -13.38 -1.88 -18.28
N GLU A 53 -14.39 -1.40 -19.03
CA GLU A 53 -15.86 -1.34 -18.78
C GLU A 53 -16.58 -2.53 -18.09
N LYS A 54 -15.90 -3.62 -17.71
CA LYS A 54 -16.52 -4.86 -17.23
C LYS A 54 -16.45 -5.12 -15.73
N GLU A 55 -15.71 -4.36 -14.91
CA GLU A 55 -15.42 -4.84 -13.55
C GLU A 55 -15.76 -3.86 -12.43
N LYS A 56 -16.62 -4.30 -11.51
CA LYS A 56 -16.93 -3.60 -10.25
C LYS A 56 -15.86 -3.90 -9.21
N GLY A 57 -15.27 -2.86 -8.64
CA GLY A 57 -14.38 -2.96 -7.46
C GLY A 57 -12.94 -2.53 -7.72
N GLU A 58 -12.10 -2.68 -6.70
CA GLU A 58 -10.68 -2.38 -6.78
C GLU A 58 -9.93 -3.46 -7.58
N TRP A 59 -8.93 -3.06 -8.36
CA TRP A 59 -8.15 -3.94 -9.22
C TRP A 59 -6.72 -3.42 -9.42
N ALA A 60 -5.82 -4.34 -9.74
CA ALA A 60 -4.50 -4.04 -10.26
C ALA A 60 -4.18 -5.00 -11.41
N CYS A 61 -3.35 -4.59 -12.35
CA CYS A 61 -2.89 -5.43 -13.45
C CYS A 61 -1.42 -5.15 -13.72
N VAL A 62 -0.67 -6.22 -14.00
CA VAL A 62 0.67 -6.13 -14.59
C VAL A 62 0.70 -6.91 -15.89
N SER A 63 1.18 -6.27 -16.95
CA SER A 63 1.42 -6.91 -18.24
C SER A 63 2.83 -6.60 -18.74
N CYS A 64 3.35 -7.48 -19.58
CA CYS A 64 4.64 -7.24 -20.24
C CYS A 64 4.68 -7.88 -21.62
N THR A 65 4.93 -7.05 -22.64
CA THR A 65 4.94 -7.43 -24.05
C THR A 65 6.15 -6.82 -24.72
N ASP A 66 6.95 -7.66 -25.39
CA ASP A 66 8.10 -7.23 -26.21
C ASP A 66 9.10 -6.29 -25.50
N GLY A 67 9.23 -6.42 -24.17
CA GLY A 67 10.14 -5.61 -23.35
C GLY A 67 9.52 -4.34 -22.77
N ASP A 68 8.31 -3.98 -23.19
CA ASP A 68 7.50 -2.96 -22.52
C ASP A 68 6.66 -3.58 -21.41
N GLY A 69 6.53 -2.87 -20.31
CA GLY A 69 5.72 -3.26 -19.15
C GLY A 69 4.61 -2.25 -18.88
N GLU A 70 3.52 -2.73 -18.30
CA GLU A 70 2.46 -1.88 -17.78
C GLU A 70 2.05 -2.36 -16.39
N MET A 71 1.95 -1.43 -15.44
CA MET A 71 1.49 -1.62 -14.08
C MET A 71 0.40 -0.58 -13.77
N LEU A 72 -0.84 -1.03 -13.73
CA LEU A 72 -2.00 -0.17 -13.51
C LEU A 72 -2.81 -0.65 -12.32
N ALA A 73 -3.46 0.28 -11.61
CA ALA A 73 -4.40 -0.05 -10.55
C ALA A 73 -5.54 0.96 -10.43
N SER A 74 -6.63 0.57 -9.77
CA SER A 74 -7.77 1.42 -9.46
C SER A 74 -7.49 2.48 -8.40
N SER A 75 -6.56 2.22 -7.49
CA SER A 75 -6.19 3.10 -6.40
C SER A 75 -4.70 2.99 -6.02
N PRO A 76 -4.13 4.01 -5.34
CA PRO A 76 -2.74 3.99 -4.91
C PRO A 76 -2.39 2.79 -4.01
N ALA A 77 -3.27 2.47 -3.07
CA ALA A 77 -3.08 1.34 -2.14
C ALA A 77 -2.98 -0.01 -2.87
N VAL A 78 -3.76 -0.16 -3.94
CA VAL A 78 -3.79 -1.39 -4.74
C VAL A 78 -2.59 -1.47 -5.69
N LEU A 79 -2.10 -0.33 -6.19
CA LEU A 79 -0.84 -0.28 -6.94
C LEU A 79 0.35 -0.70 -6.07
N PHE A 80 0.41 -0.22 -4.82
CA PHE A 80 1.45 -0.66 -3.89
C PHE A 80 1.32 -2.16 -3.57
N SER A 81 0.09 -2.65 -3.40
CA SER A 81 -0.18 -4.08 -3.19
C SER A 81 0.26 -4.94 -4.38
N LEU A 82 0.09 -4.44 -5.61
CA LEU A 82 0.60 -5.07 -6.82
C LEU A 82 2.13 -5.15 -6.81
N TYR A 83 2.81 -4.05 -6.51
CA TYR A 83 4.27 -4.05 -6.35
C TYR A 83 4.74 -5.08 -5.32
N ALA A 84 4.11 -5.12 -4.13
CA ALA A 84 4.47 -6.09 -3.10
C ALA A 84 4.26 -7.54 -3.57
N ARG A 85 3.15 -7.83 -4.26
CA ARG A 85 2.90 -9.16 -4.86
C ARG A 85 3.95 -9.52 -5.91
N ILE A 86 4.36 -8.56 -6.75
CA ILE A 86 5.43 -8.78 -7.73
C ILE A 86 6.74 -9.09 -7.02
N ARG A 87 7.17 -8.24 -6.08
CA ARG A 87 8.42 -8.43 -5.33
C ARG A 87 8.46 -9.79 -4.62
N ASP A 88 7.39 -10.15 -3.93
CA ASP A 88 7.42 -11.29 -3.01
C ASP A 88 7.07 -12.62 -3.69
N GLN A 89 6.32 -12.61 -4.79
CA GLN A 89 5.73 -13.83 -5.35
C GLN A 89 5.82 -13.95 -6.88
N TRP A 90 5.56 -12.90 -7.64
CA TRP A 90 5.53 -13.03 -9.12
C TRP A 90 6.86 -12.71 -9.79
N GLY A 91 7.79 -12.09 -9.07
CA GLY A 91 9.00 -11.50 -9.65
C GLY A 91 9.95 -12.50 -10.30
N HIS A 92 9.97 -13.73 -9.78
CA HIS A 92 10.79 -14.83 -10.29
C HIS A 92 10.11 -15.63 -11.41
N GLU A 93 8.82 -15.36 -11.69
CA GLU A 93 8.10 -16.06 -12.74
C GLU A 93 8.57 -15.59 -14.15
N PRO A 94 8.50 -16.46 -15.16
CA PRO A 94 8.80 -16.10 -16.55
C PRO A 94 7.91 -14.96 -17.05
N VAL A 95 8.52 -13.95 -17.67
CA VAL A 95 7.82 -12.75 -18.18
C VAL A 95 6.71 -13.10 -19.20
N GLU A 96 6.88 -14.21 -19.91
CA GLU A 96 5.94 -14.70 -20.92
C GLU A 96 4.54 -14.97 -20.34
N GLN A 97 4.45 -15.27 -19.05
CA GLN A 97 3.17 -15.49 -18.35
C GLN A 97 2.37 -14.21 -18.10
N PHE A 98 2.96 -13.04 -18.37
CA PHE A 98 2.36 -11.73 -18.14
C PHE A 98 1.98 -11.00 -19.43
N ARG A 99 2.16 -11.63 -20.61
CA ARG A 99 1.81 -11.01 -21.91
C ARG A 99 0.34 -10.61 -22.03
N GLU A 100 -0.55 -11.45 -21.51
CA GLU A 100 -2.00 -11.19 -21.54
C GLU A 100 -2.48 -10.31 -20.37
N GLY A 101 -1.56 -9.89 -19.49
CA GLY A 101 -1.88 -9.20 -18.25
C GLY A 101 -2.33 -10.15 -17.14
N ARG A 102 -1.71 -10.03 -15.98
CA ARG A 102 -2.11 -10.73 -14.76
C ARG A 102 -2.78 -9.76 -13.80
N TRP A 103 -3.97 -10.14 -13.35
CA TRP A 103 -4.81 -9.32 -12.50
C TRP A 103 -4.64 -9.66 -11.02
N LEU A 104 -4.61 -8.62 -10.19
CA LEU A 104 -4.75 -8.68 -8.74
C LEU A 104 -6.11 -8.09 -8.37
N ARG A 105 -6.98 -8.90 -7.77
CA ARG A 105 -8.28 -8.46 -7.25
C ARG A 105 -8.30 -8.63 -5.74
N PRO A 106 -8.17 -7.55 -4.96
CA PRO A 106 -8.27 -7.65 -3.52
C PRO A 106 -9.67 -8.14 -3.13
N THR A 107 -9.73 -9.21 -2.33
CA THR A 107 -11.01 -9.71 -1.77
C THR A 107 -11.62 -8.69 -0.81
N PHE A 108 -10.77 -7.91 -0.13
CA PHE A 108 -11.17 -6.86 0.79
C PHE A 108 -10.53 -5.55 0.34
N THR A 109 -11.35 -4.53 0.11
CA THR A 109 -10.89 -3.19 -0.30
C THR A 109 -10.52 -2.33 0.90
N TRP A 110 -11.08 -2.65 2.06
CA TRP A 110 -10.86 -1.96 3.32
C TRP A 110 -10.29 -2.93 4.36
N LEU A 111 -8.96 -2.96 4.47
CA LEU A 111 -8.26 -3.74 5.48
C LEU A 111 -7.48 -2.78 6.39
N THR A 112 -7.69 -2.90 7.70
CA THR A 112 -6.96 -2.16 8.73
C THR A 112 -6.22 -3.14 9.64
N GLY A 113 -5.24 -2.64 10.38
CA GLY A 113 -4.68 -3.37 11.52
C GLY A 113 -5.77 -3.61 12.57
N ARG A 114 -6.38 -4.80 12.57
CA ARG A 114 -7.52 -5.12 13.45
C ARG A 114 -7.12 -5.03 14.93
N TYR A 115 -8.07 -4.58 15.77
CA TYR A 115 -8.01 -4.67 17.24
C TYR A 115 -6.84 -3.94 17.92
N GLY A 116 -6.45 -2.75 17.46
CA GLY A 116 -5.34 -2.05 18.10
C GLY A 116 -4.00 -2.63 17.71
N PHE A 117 -3.78 -2.97 16.43
CA PHE A 117 -2.49 -3.54 15.99
C PHE A 117 -1.32 -2.63 16.36
N LEU A 118 -1.50 -1.30 16.29
CA LEU A 118 -0.48 -0.33 16.69
C LEU A 118 -0.52 -0.06 18.20
N ARG A 119 -1.70 -0.18 18.82
CA ARG A 119 -1.93 0.23 20.21
C ARG A 119 -1.75 -0.87 21.28
N ARG A 120 -2.10 -2.11 20.96
CA ARG A 120 -2.10 -3.29 21.87
C ARG A 120 -0.83 -4.13 21.76
N ARG A 121 0.23 -3.60 21.15
CA ARG A 121 1.56 -4.20 21.19
C ARG A 121 2.12 -4.18 22.61
N LYS A 122 3.04 -5.10 22.91
CA LYS A 122 3.78 -5.13 24.19
C LYS A 122 4.53 -3.80 24.44
N GLN A 123 5.01 -3.18 23.37
CA GLN A 123 5.53 -1.82 23.35
C GLN A 123 4.63 -1.00 22.42
N PRO A 124 3.90 0.01 22.92
CA PRO A 124 3.13 0.91 22.07
C PRO A 124 4.02 1.56 21.02
N ILE A 125 3.47 1.83 19.84
CA ILE A 125 4.17 2.59 18.81
C ILE A 125 4.55 3.97 19.38
N GLY A 126 5.85 4.25 19.41
CA GLY A 126 6.38 5.59 19.59
C GLY A 126 6.79 6.21 18.25
N PRO A 127 7.16 7.50 18.21
CA PRO A 127 7.59 8.19 17.00
C PRO A 127 8.69 7.44 16.22
N ASP A 128 9.61 6.79 16.93
CA ASP A 128 10.74 6.05 16.35
C ASP A 128 10.33 4.74 15.64
N ASP A 129 9.13 4.19 15.92
CA ASP A 129 8.63 2.91 15.37
C ASP A 129 7.48 3.10 14.35
N ILE A 130 7.01 4.33 14.14
CA ILE A 130 5.90 4.60 13.21
C ILE A 130 6.22 4.09 11.81
N HIS A 131 7.40 4.41 11.29
CA HIS A 131 7.77 4.06 9.92
C HIS A 131 7.79 2.54 9.71
N ALA A 132 8.49 1.80 10.57
CA ALA A 132 8.57 0.34 10.48
C ALA A 132 7.19 -0.32 10.63
N SER A 133 6.31 0.26 11.45
CA SER A 133 4.97 -0.26 11.66
C SER A 133 4.02 0.01 10.49
N MET A 134 4.15 1.15 9.82
CA MET A 134 3.45 1.41 8.56
C MET A 134 3.92 0.47 7.45
N GLN A 135 5.23 0.21 7.36
CA GLN A 135 5.78 -0.76 6.41
C GLN A 135 5.20 -2.17 6.65
N GLU A 136 5.09 -2.59 7.91
CA GLU A 136 4.52 -3.88 8.25
C GLU A 136 3.01 -3.95 7.94
N LEU A 137 2.24 -2.91 8.25
CA LEU A 137 0.82 -2.83 7.87
C LEU A 137 0.65 -2.94 6.34
N ALA A 138 1.48 -2.23 5.58
CA ALA A 138 1.46 -2.29 4.12
C ALA A 138 1.85 -3.69 3.61
N ARG A 139 2.85 -4.34 4.23
CA ARG A 139 3.25 -5.73 3.93
C ARG A 139 2.13 -6.73 4.21
N LEU A 140 1.32 -6.51 5.26
CA LEU A 140 0.15 -7.31 5.59
C LEU A 140 -1.06 -7.05 4.68
N GLY A 141 -0.95 -6.10 3.74
CA GLY A 141 -2.03 -5.74 2.82
C GLY A 141 -3.09 -4.82 3.44
N CYS A 142 -2.76 -4.12 4.53
CA CYS A 142 -3.64 -3.09 5.07
C CYS A 142 -3.71 -1.91 4.08
N THR A 143 -4.92 -1.55 3.68
CA THR A 143 -5.19 -0.41 2.79
C THR A 143 -5.46 0.86 3.56
N HIS A 144 -5.81 0.75 4.85
CA HIS A 144 -6.16 1.87 5.72
C HIS A 144 -5.46 1.76 7.07
N VAL A 145 -5.17 2.90 7.69
CA VAL A 145 -4.56 3.01 9.01
C VAL A 145 -5.51 3.76 9.93
N VAL A 146 -5.72 3.24 11.13
CA VAL A 146 -6.48 3.95 12.17
C VAL A 146 -5.50 4.88 12.89
N ILE A 147 -5.47 6.16 12.48
CA ILE A 147 -4.52 7.17 12.99
C ILE A 147 -4.58 7.28 14.51
N ASN A 148 -5.76 7.11 15.08
CA ASN A 148 -5.99 7.17 16.52
C ASN A 148 -5.22 6.08 17.32
N GLU A 149 -4.82 4.98 16.68
CA GLU A 149 -3.96 3.99 17.34
C GLU A 149 -2.51 4.46 17.52
N LEU A 150 -2.10 5.55 16.84
CA LEU A 150 -0.80 6.21 17.01
C LEU A 150 -0.80 7.26 18.11
N ALA A 151 -1.98 7.66 18.61
CA ALA A 151 -2.07 8.68 19.64
C ALA A 151 -1.46 8.16 20.95
N PRO A 152 -0.62 8.96 21.63
CA PRO A 152 -0.26 8.67 23.01
C PRO A 152 -1.54 8.59 23.86
N ARG A 153 -1.48 7.86 24.99
CA ARG A 153 -2.62 7.83 25.93
C ARG A 153 -2.99 9.25 26.32
N SER A 154 -4.28 9.48 26.55
CA SER A 154 -4.78 10.78 27.00
C SER A 154 -4.02 11.21 28.27
N PHE A 155 -3.57 12.47 28.28
CA PHE A 155 -2.91 13.07 29.43
C PHE A 155 -3.89 13.37 30.57
N GLU A 156 -5.19 13.34 30.27
CA GLU A 156 -6.24 13.57 31.25
C GLU A 156 -6.45 12.34 32.13
N THR A 157 -6.42 12.57 33.44
CA THR A 157 -6.89 11.61 34.44
C THR A 157 -8.32 11.95 34.82
N GLY A 158 -9.23 10.97 34.76
CA GLY A 158 -10.58 11.15 35.26
C GLY A 158 -10.63 11.26 36.79
N PRO A 159 -11.80 11.62 37.36
CA PRO A 159 -12.04 11.66 38.80
C PRO A 159 -11.62 10.37 39.52
N ALA A 160 -11.33 10.49 40.82
CA ALA A 160 -10.92 9.34 41.63
C ALA A 160 -12.02 8.25 41.60
N GLY A 161 -11.65 7.04 41.17
CA GLY A 161 -12.55 5.90 41.04
C GLY A 161 -13.21 5.76 39.66
N GLU A 162 -13.07 6.75 38.77
CA GLU A 162 -13.59 6.67 37.41
C GLU A 162 -12.57 6.08 36.44
N VAL A 163 -13.06 5.35 35.43
CA VAL A 163 -12.25 4.78 34.35
C VAL A 163 -12.71 5.25 32.96
N TYR A 164 -13.71 6.14 32.91
CA TYR A 164 -14.33 6.57 31.65
C TYR A 164 -13.36 7.32 30.74
N TYR A 165 -12.40 8.07 31.30
CA TYR A 165 -11.33 8.70 30.52
C TYR A 165 -10.50 7.70 29.68
N ARG A 166 -10.45 6.42 30.10
CA ARG A 166 -9.77 5.35 29.35
C ARG A 166 -10.55 4.87 28.14
N PHE A 167 -11.82 5.28 27.97
CA PHE A 167 -12.61 4.97 26.79
C PHE A 167 -12.14 5.78 25.58
N TYR A 168 -11.81 7.06 25.78
CA TYR A 168 -11.25 7.95 24.74
C TYR A 168 -9.92 7.46 24.18
N ASP A 169 -9.21 6.71 25.00
CA ASP A 169 -8.01 5.99 24.63
C ASP A 169 -8.31 4.96 23.50
N TYR A 170 -9.38 4.15 23.61
CA TYR A 170 -9.66 3.03 22.68
C TYR A 170 -10.55 3.39 21.49
N THR A 171 -11.42 4.39 21.63
CA THR A 171 -12.40 4.80 20.61
C THR A 171 -12.58 6.32 20.60
N PRO A 172 -11.54 7.09 20.24
CA PRO A 172 -11.64 8.54 20.10
C PRO A 172 -12.51 8.97 18.89
N ASP A 173 -13.07 8.03 18.14
CA ASP A 173 -13.97 8.26 17.00
C ASP A 173 -15.43 8.51 17.41
N ILE A 174 -15.71 8.61 18.73
CA ILE A 174 -17.00 9.13 19.20
C ILE A 174 -16.85 10.63 19.40
N ASP A 175 -17.29 11.41 18.40
CA ASP A 175 -17.63 12.83 18.57
C ASP A 175 -18.73 12.93 19.63
N GLN A 176 -18.37 13.12 20.90
CA GLN A 176 -19.31 13.50 21.96
C GLN A 176 -19.27 15.01 22.11
N TYR A 177 -19.79 15.73 21.11
CA TYR A 177 -20.32 17.06 21.37
C TYR A 177 -21.55 16.87 22.28
N VAL A 178 -21.37 17.09 23.57
CA VAL A 178 -22.50 17.32 24.46
C VAL A 178 -22.89 18.77 24.24
N GLU A 179 -23.89 19.01 23.39
CA GLU A 179 -24.56 20.30 23.37
C GLU A 179 -25.21 20.50 24.75
N THR A 180 -24.76 21.51 25.48
CA THR A 180 -25.48 22.00 26.65
C THR A 180 -26.38 23.13 26.20
N ASP A 181 -27.69 22.99 26.44
CA ASP A 181 -28.69 24.06 26.33
C ASP A 181 -28.34 25.29 27.19
#